data_AF-A0A9E8M0W6-F1
#
_entry.id   AF-A0A9E8M0W6-F1
#
_cell.length_a   1.000
_cell.length_b   1.000
_cell.length_c   1.000
_cell.angle_alpha   90.00
_cell.angle_beta   90.00
_cell.angle_gamma   90.00
#
_symmetry.space_group_name_H-M   'P 1'
#
loop_
_entity.id
_entity.type
_entity.pdbx_description
1 polymer ?
#
loop_
_entity_poly.entity_id
_entity_poly.type
_entity_poly.pdbx_seq_one_letter_code
_entity_poly.pdbx_strand_id
1 'polypeptide(L)'
;MIYLLIILGILFIEQFYKRYVPIQGIDFREIDTIDRREDIVLLDIRDYQEAAKDEIPGSINIPFAYLKRFYREIPNKKIHLIASNCMEKNIGVRYLKKYGFSVQSYTVKEQKCKNSVVSVFN
;
A
#
# COMPACT_ATOMS: atom_id res chain seq x y z
N MET A 1 -7.19 -16.39 34.15
CA MET A 1 -6.26 -16.80 33.07
C MET A 1 -6.94 -16.88 31.70
N ILE A 2 -8.14 -17.49 31.58
CA ILE A 2 -8.85 -17.59 30.29
C ILE A 2 -9.18 -16.23 29.64
N TYR A 3 -9.62 -15.24 30.42
CA TYR A 3 -9.91 -13.89 29.92
C TYR A 3 -8.68 -13.18 29.35
N LEU A 4 -7.50 -13.40 29.94
CA LEU A 4 -6.25 -12.84 29.43
C LEU A 4 -5.89 -13.46 28.06
N LEU A 5 -6.07 -14.77 27.91
CA LEU A 5 -5.86 -15.46 26.64
C LEU A 5 -6.84 -14.97 25.55
N ILE A 6 -8.10 -14.72 25.91
CA ILE A 6 -9.11 -14.17 24.99
C ILE A 6 -8.71 -12.76 24.54
N ILE A 7 -8.29 -11.88 25.46
CA ILE A 7 -7.86 -10.51 25.11
C ILE A 7 -6.65 -10.55 24.18
N LEU A 8 -5.64 -11.36 24.49
CA LEU A 8 -4.48 -11.53 23.60
C LEU A 8 -4.91 -12.05 22.23
N GLY A 9 -5.80 -13.05 22.17
CA GLY A 9 -6.35 -13.59 20.93
C GLY A 9 -7.04 -12.53 20.06
N ILE A 10 -7.87 -11.67 20.65
CA ILE A 10 -8.55 -10.58 19.92
C ILE A 10 -7.55 -9.58 19.36
N LEU A 11 -6.54 -9.18 20.15
CA LEU A 11 -5.49 -8.27 19.69
C LEU A 11 -4.67 -8.86 18.54
N PHE A 12 -4.37 -10.17 18.59
CA PHE A 12 -3.74 -10.87 17.49
C PHE A 12 -4.65 -10.89 16.26
N ILE A 13 -5.91 -11.30 16.38
CA ILE A 13 -6.87 -11.33 15.27
C ILE A 13 -6.97 -9.97 14.59
N GLU A 14 -7.03 -8.87 15.35
CA GLU A 14 -7.08 -7.52 14.79
C GLU A 14 -5.83 -7.19 13.94
N GLN A 15 -4.64 -7.52 14.44
CA GLN A 15 -3.38 -7.31 13.71
C GLN A 15 -3.32 -8.15 12.43
N PHE A 16 -3.71 -9.42 12.52
CA PHE A 16 -3.78 -10.31 11.36
C PHE A 16 -4.83 -9.81 10.35
N TYR A 17 -6.02 -9.42 10.80
CA TYR A 17 -7.07 -8.90 9.94
C TYR A 17 -6.60 -7.68 9.14
N LYS A 18 -5.93 -6.74 9.80
CA LYS A 18 -5.38 -5.55 9.14
C LYS A 18 -4.33 -5.87 8.07
N ARG A 19 -3.57 -6.94 8.25
CA ARG A 19 -2.48 -7.35 7.36
C ARG A 19 -2.98 -8.13 6.14
N TYR A 20 -3.95 -9.03 6.32
CA TYR A 20 -4.36 -9.96 5.27
C TYR A 20 -5.63 -9.55 4.51
N VAL A 21 -6.52 -8.75 5.11
CA VAL A 21 -7.78 -8.38 4.47
C VAL A 21 -7.58 -7.20 3.51
N PRO A 22 -8.02 -7.34 2.24
CA PRO A 22 -7.86 -6.30 1.22
C PRO A 22 -8.60 -5.02 1.58
N ILE A 23 -8.06 -3.90 1.11
CA ILE A 23 -8.67 -2.59 1.26
C ILE A 23 -9.50 -2.30 0.01
N GLN A 24 -10.72 -1.84 0.23
CA GLN A 24 -11.66 -1.49 -0.83
C GLN A 24 -11.45 -0.04 -1.30
N GLY A 25 -11.94 0.24 -2.52
CA GLY A 25 -11.99 1.59 -3.08
C GLY A 25 -10.63 2.15 -3.49
N ILE A 26 -9.70 1.30 -3.92
CA ILE A 26 -8.44 1.71 -4.53
C ILE A 26 -8.23 0.85 -5.75
N ASP A 27 -8.03 1.48 -6.90
CA ASP A 27 -7.95 0.78 -8.17
C ASP A 27 -6.54 0.27 -8.44
N PHE A 28 -6.46 -0.93 -9.02
CA PHE A 28 -5.23 -1.35 -9.67
C PHE A 28 -5.07 -0.55 -10.96
N ARG A 29 -3.89 0.04 -11.17
CA ARG A 29 -3.50 0.65 -12.45
C ARG A 29 -2.10 0.19 -12.80
N GLU A 30 -1.84 0.00 -14.09
CA GLU A 30 -0.50 -0.24 -14.58
C GLU A 30 0.28 1.08 -14.60
N ILE A 31 1.58 1.01 -14.28
CA ILE A 31 2.41 2.21 -14.12
C ILE A 31 2.43 3.10 -15.37
N ASP A 32 2.43 2.48 -16.56
CA ASP A 32 2.48 3.18 -17.85
C ASP A 32 1.17 3.90 -18.21
N THR A 33 0.08 3.58 -17.52
CA THR A 33 -1.23 4.21 -17.73
C THR A 33 -1.47 5.44 -16.86
N ILE A 34 -0.51 5.79 -16.00
CA ILE A 34 -0.61 6.94 -15.12
C ILE A 34 -0.19 8.20 -15.88
N ASP A 35 -1.14 9.12 -16.07
CA ASP A 35 -0.83 10.42 -16.65
C ASP A 35 -0.02 11.27 -15.66
N ARG A 36 1.25 11.53 -16.00
CA ARG A 36 2.17 12.34 -15.20
C ARG A 36 1.79 13.82 -15.15
N ARG A 37 0.82 14.27 -15.96
CA ARG A 37 0.22 15.61 -15.89
C ARG A 37 -0.82 15.72 -14.78
N GLU A 38 -1.34 14.59 -14.29
CA GLU A 38 -2.19 14.59 -13.10
C GLU A 38 -1.36 14.98 -11.87
N ASP A 39 -2.00 15.66 -10.92
CA ASP A 39 -1.37 16.03 -9.63
C ASP A 39 -1.24 14.80 -8.72
N ILE A 40 -0.44 13.82 -9.16
CA ILE A 40 -0.26 12.52 -8.54
C ILE A 40 1.22 12.26 -8.22
N VAL A 41 1.46 11.70 -7.03
CA VAL A 41 2.77 11.27 -6.56
C VAL A 41 2.88 9.76 -6.76
N LEU A 42 3.94 9.33 -7.45
CA LEU A 42 4.35 7.94 -7.51
C LEU A 42 5.15 7.64 -6.24
N LEU A 43 4.55 6.93 -5.29
CA LEU A 43 5.21 6.54 -4.04
C LEU A 43 5.55 5.06 -4.10
N ASP A 44 6.84 4.74 -4.09
CA ASP A 44 7.33 3.37 -4.10
C ASP A 44 7.75 2.94 -2.70
N ILE A 45 7.04 1.95 -2.15
CA ILE A 45 7.27 1.44 -0.78
C ILE A 45 7.98 0.09 -0.75
N ARG A 46 8.42 -0.41 -1.92
CA ARG A 46 9.24 -1.62 -2.04
C ARG A 46 10.58 -1.41 -1.33
N ASP A 47 11.24 -2.51 -0.95
CA ASP A 47 12.61 -2.42 -0.46
C ASP A 47 13.56 -1.87 -1.52
N TYR A 48 14.66 -1.25 -1.06
CA TYR A 48 15.63 -0.61 -1.95
C TYR A 48 16.23 -1.57 -2.99
N GLN A 49 16.35 -2.87 -2.68
CA GLN A 49 16.94 -3.83 -3.62
C GLN A 49 15.97 -4.13 -4.76
N GLU A 50 14.67 -4.31 -4.47
CA GLU A 50 13.66 -4.49 -5.50
C GLU A 50 13.48 -3.22 -6.34
N ALA A 51 13.42 -2.06 -5.69
CA ALA A 51 13.26 -0.79 -6.37
C ALA A 51 14.46 -0.43 -7.26
N ALA A 52 15.69 -0.73 -6.84
CA ALA A 52 16.88 -0.49 -7.65
C ALA A 52 17.01 -1.45 -8.85
N LYS A 53 16.44 -2.66 -8.77
CA LYS A 53 16.43 -3.61 -9.89
C LYS A 53 15.45 -3.22 -10.99
N ASP A 54 14.37 -2.54 -10.61
CA ASP A 54 13.25 -2.18 -11.48
C ASP A 54 12.76 -0.79 -11.08
N GLU A 55 13.62 0.19 -11.40
CA GLU A 55 13.41 1.59 -11.07
C GLU A 55 12.21 2.15 -11.83
N ILE A 56 11.39 2.92 -11.13
CA ILE A 56 10.22 3.58 -11.71
C ILE A 56 10.56 5.07 -11.84
N PRO A 57 10.77 5.59 -13.06
CA PRO A 57 11.23 6.96 -13.24
C PRO A 57 10.23 7.97 -12.66
N GLY A 58 10.72 8.85 -11.79
CA GLY A 58 9.90 9.88 -11.13
C GLY A 58 9.15 9.40 -9.88
N SER A 59 9.39 8.16 -9.42
CA SER A 59 8.90 7.72 -8.12
C SER A 59 9.77 8.22 -6.97
N ILE A 60 9.11 8.44 -5.82
CA ILE A 60 9.78 8.66 -4.54
C ILE A 60 9.85 7.29 -3.87
N ASN A 61 11.05 6.73 -3.74
CA ASN A 61 11.24 5.46 -3.04
C ASN A 61 11.43 5.70 -1.54
N ILE A 62 10.46 5.26 -0.74
CA ILE A 62 10.52 5.22 0.73
C ILE A 62 10.01 3.85 1.15
N PRO A 63 10.89 2.86 1.38
CA PRO A 63 10.45 1.52 1.71
C PRO A 63 9.54 1.50 2.92
N PHE A 64 8.61 0.54 3.00
CA PHE A 64 7.61 0.51 4.07
C PHE A 64 8.22 0.61 5.48
N ALA A 65 9.37 -0.04 5.70
CA ALA A 65 10.12 0.00 6.95
C ALA A 65 10.56 1.42 7.37
N TYR A 66 10.73 2.32 6.41
CA TYR A 66 11.21 3.70 6.58
C TYR A 66 10.09 4.74 6.57
N LEU A 67 8.87 4.40 6.13
CA LEU A 67 7.73 5.32 6.10
C LEU A 67 7.50 6.02 7.45
N LYS A 68 7.65 5.31 8.58
CA LYS A 68 7.45 5.92 9.92
C LYS A 68 8.36 7.12 10.19
N ARG A 69 9.57 7.10 9.63
CA ARG A 69 10.56 8.16 9.82
C ARG A 69 10.40 9.27 8.79
N PHE A 70 10.01 8.93 7.56
CA PHE A 70 10.09 9.83 6.42
C PHE A 70 8.74 10.17 5.76
N TYR A 71 7.60 9.79 6.35
CA TYR A 71 6.28 10.10 5.77
C TYR A 71 6.06 11.60 5.53
N ARG A 72 6.74 12.48 6.28
CA ARG A 72 6.65 13.94 6.12
C ARG A 72 7.28 14.46 4.85
N GLU A 73 8.11 13.67 4.19
CA GLU A 73 8.73 14.01 2.90
C GLU A 73 7.79 13.72 1.73
N ILE A 74 6.71 12.96 1.96
CA ILE A 74 5.72 12.65 0.95
C ILE A 74 4.92 13.92 0.65
N PRO A 75 4.88 14.41 -0.61
CA PRO A 75 4.07 15.56 -0.96
C PRO A 75 2.60 15.32 -0.67
N ASN A 76 1.90 16.36 -0.17
CA ASN A 76 0.47 16.27 0.13
C ASN A 76 -0.39 16.36 -1.14
N LYS A 77 -0.34 15.30 -1.95
CA LYS A 77 -1.04 15.14 -3.23
C LYS A 77 -1.72 13.77 -3.29
N LYS A 78 -2.44 13.48 -4.37
CA LYS A 78 -2.95 12.13 -4.64
C LYS A 78 -1.77 11.17 -4.79
N ILE A 79 -1.86 9.97 -4.22
CA ILE A 79 -0.80 8.96 -4.28
C ILE A 79 -1.24 7.82 -5.19
N HIS A 80 -0.35 7.46 -6.11
CA HIS A 80 -0.28 6.14 -6.70
C HIS A 80 0.77 5.33 -5.95
N LEU A 81 0.37 4.22 -5.34
CA LEU A 81 1.24 3.40 -4.49
C LEU A 81 1.85 2.23 -5.27
N ILE A 82 3.17 2.10 -5.26
CA ILE A 82 3.87 0.93 -5.80
C ILE A 82 4.33 0.05 -4.63
N ALA A 83 4.01 -1.24 -4.68
CA ALA A 83 4.38 -2.22 -3.66
C ALA A 83 4.72 -3.58 -4.27
N SER A 84 5.49 -4.40 -3.55
CA SER A 84 5.96 -5.70 -4.02
C SER A 84 4.83 -6.74 -4.07
N ASN A 85 3.93 -6.71 -3.08
CA ASN A 85 2.86 -7.69 -2.92
C ASN A 85 1.57 -7.11 -2.32
N CYS A 86 0.51 -7.91 -2.32
CA CYS A 86 -0.80 -7.54 -1.78
C CYS A 86 -0.75 -7.10 -0.31
N MET A 87 0.07 -7.80 0.47
CA MET A 87 0.15 -7.60 1.92
C MET A 87 0.81 -6.25 2.22
N GLU A 88 1.94 -5.97 1.56
CA GLU A 88 2.66 -4.70 1.64
C GLU A 88 1.79 -3.54 1.15
N LYS A 89 1.07 -3.72 0.03
CA LYS A 89 0.06 -2.76 -0.44
C LYS A 89 -0.99 -2.47 0.63
N ASN A 90 -1.53 -3.50 1.29
CA ASN A 90 -2.56 -3.31 2.31
C ASN A 90 -2.02 -2.54 3.53
N ILE A 91 -0.87 -2.94 4.08
CA ILE A 91 -0.30 -2.24 5.24
C ILE A 91 0.13 -0.82 4.87
N GLY A 92 0.68 -0.62 3.67
CA GLY A 92 1.09 0.68 3.13
C GLY A 92 -0.07 1.65 2.99
N VAL A 93 -1.15 1.22 2.33
CA VAL A 93 -2.37 2.03 2.19
C VAL A 93 -2.96 2.40 3.54
N ARG A 94 -3.12 1.44 4.47
CA ARG A 94 -3.68 1.72 5.81
C ARG A 94 -2.81 2.72 6.55
N TYR A 95 -1.49 2.57 6.46
CA TYR A 95 -0.54 3.48 7.06
C TYR A 95 -0.71 4.90 6.49
N LEU A 96 -0.68 5.05 5.17
CA LEU A 96 -0.82 6.35 4.51
C LEU A 96 -2.15 7.04 4.83
N LYS A 97 -3.27 6.30 4.75
CA LYS A 97 -4.59 6.83 5.12
C LYS A 97 -4.65 7.30 6.58
N LYS A 98 -3.99 6.58 7.50
CA LYS A 98 -3.91 6.97 8.93
C LYS A 98 -3.21 8.32 9.13
N TYR A 99 -2.28 8.69 8.26
CA TYR A 99 -1.56 9.97 8.30
C TYR A 99 -2.18 11.05 7.40
N GLY A 100 -3.38 10.80 6.87
CA GLY A 100 -4.13 11.80 6.09
C GLY A 100 -3.83 11.84 4.60
N PHE A 101 -3.01 10.91 4.09
CA PHE A 101 -2.72 10.85 2.66
C PHE A 101 -3.87 10.21 1.86
N SER A 102 -4.07 10.71 0.64
CA SER A 102 -5.08 10.20 -0.30
C SER A 102 -4.47 9.22 -1.30
N VAL A 103 -4.64 7.91 -1.07
CA VAL A 103 -4.18 6.86 -2.01
C VAL A 103 -5.31 6.50 -2.97
N GLN A 104 -5.09 6.74 -4.27
CA GLN A 104 -6.11 6.62 -5.33
C GLN A 104 -5.98 5.31 -6.12
N SER A 105 -4.75 4.91 -6.39
CA SER A 105 -4.47 3.68 -7.15
C SER A 105 -3.19 3.02 -6.66
N TYR A 106 -2.97 1.78 -7.09
CA TYR A 106 -1.74 1.05 -6.81
C TYR A 106 -1.28 0.19 -7.99
N THR A 107 0.01 -0.11 -8.01
CA THR A 107 0.62 -1.17 -8.83
C THR A 107 1.28 -2.19 -7.92
N VAL A 108 1.04 -3.48 -8.21
CA VAL A 108 1.69 -4.64 -7.59
C VAL A 108 1.94 -5.69 -8.66
N LYS A 109 3.08 -6.39 -8.62
CA LYS A 109 3.43 -7.43 -9.59
C LYS A 109 2.57 -8.69 -9.45
N GLU A 110 2.13 -9.02 -8.23
CA GLU A 110 1.29 -10.19 -7.96
C GLU A 110 -0.09 -10.13 -8.63
N GLN A 111 -0.38 -11.13 -9.47
CA GLN A 111 -1.65 -11.26 -10.19
C GLN A 111 -2.87 -11.38 -9.26
N LYS A 112 -2.71 -11.98 -8.08
CA LYS A 112 -3.78 -12.12 -7.06
C LYS A 112 -4.35 -10.76 -6.62
N CYS A 113 -3.52 -9.72 -6.63
CA CYS A 113 -3.93 -8.38 -6.25
C CYS A 113 -4.83 -7.73 -7.31
N LYS A 114 -4.63 -8.05 -8.59
CA LYS A 114 -5.43 -7.53 -9.70
C LYS A 114 -6.89 -8.00 -9.61
N ASN A 115 -7.11 -9.24 -9.19
CA ASN A 115 -8.45 -9.87 -9.16
C ASN A 115 -9.29 -9.48 -7.93
N SER A 116 -8.69 -8.90 -6.88
CA SER A 116 -9.39 -8.52 -5.64
C SER A 116 -10.33 -7.32 -5.84
N VAL A 117 -10.18 -6.58 -6.94
CA VAL A 117 -11.06 -5.46 -7.32
C VAL A 117 -12.21 -5.97 -8.19
N VAL A 118 -11.97 -7.00 -9.02
CA VAL A 118 -12.96 -7.54 -9.96
C VAL A 118 -14.01 -8.42 -9.26
N SER A 119 -13.63 -9.15 -8.22
CA SER A 119 -14.55 -10.10 -7.54
C SER A 119 -15.57 -9.47 -6.58
N VAL A 120 -15.65 -8.14 -6.50
CA VAL A 120 -16.65 -7.44 -5.67
C VAL A 120 -17.72 -6.76 -6.54
N PHE A 121 -17.51 -6.70 -7.85
CA PHE A 121 -18.43 -6.09 -8.82
C PHE A 121 -19.06 -7.09 -9.80
N ASN A 122 -18.91 -8.39 -9.56
CA ASN A 122 -19.63 -9.47 -10.24
C ASN A 122 -20.36 -10.36 -9.22
#